data_AF-A0A931WS68-F1
#
_entry.id   AF-A0A931WS68-F1
#
_cell.length_a   1.000
_cell.length_b   1.000
_cell.length_c   1.000
_cell.angle_alpha   90.00
_cell.angle_beta   90.00
_cell.angle_gamma   90.00
#
_symmetry.space_group_name_H-M   'P 1'
#
loop_
_entity.id
_entity.type
_entity.pdbx_description
1 polymer ?
#
loop_
_entity_poly.entity_id
_entity_poly.type
_entity_poly.pdbx_seq_one_letter_code
_entity_poly.pdbx_strand_id
1 'polypeptide(L)'
;MDLPVIFHCRGALDDLALLLAEYGGGVRGVVHSFTGTPEQAKKFLELGLCIGFNGIIFRRNASLPDPEEAVRFVPLDRIVLETDSPYLIPPQAVASSLKPTLPTSSPRKP
;
A
#
# COMPACT_ATOMS: atom_id res chain seq x y z
N MET A 1 9.87 -23.35 -2.80
CA MET A 1 9.37 -22.50 -3.90
C MET A 1 10.18 -21.21 -3.87
N ASP A 2 10.63 -20.74 -5.03
CA ASP A 2 11.38 -19.47 -5.15
C ASP A 2 10.50 -18.41 -5.83
N LEU A 3 9.43 -18.00 -5.13
CA LEU A 3 8.44 -17.05 -5.65
C LEU A 3 8.35 -15.83 -4.73
N PRO A 4 8.13 -14.62 -5.29
CA PRO A 4 7.92 -13.43 -4.48
C PRO A 4 6.55 -13.46 -3.79
N VAL A 5 6.44 -12.75 -2.66
CA VAL A 5 5.23 -12.66 -1.84
C VAL A 5 4.64 -11.25 -1.91
N ILE A 6 3.31 -11.17 -1.97
CA ILE A 6 2.56 -9.91 -1.86
C ILE A 6 2.02 -9.80 -0.45
N PHE A 7 2.50 -8.82 0.31
CA PHE A 7 2.09 -8.59 1.69
C PHE A 7 0.99 -7.54 1.75
N HIS A 8 -0.17 -7.93 2.25
CA HIS A 8 -1.21 -6.98 2.66
C HIS A 8 -1.10 -6.73 4.17
N CYS A 9 -1.04 -5.45 4.57
CA CYS A 9 -0.99 -5.09 5.98
C CYS A 9 -1.67 -3.75 6.22
N ARG A 10 -2.55 -3.70 7.23
CA ARG A 10 -3.23 -2.47 7.65
C ARG A 10 -3.23 -2.39 9.17
N GLY A 11 -2.64 -1.32 9.71
CA GLY A 11 -2.59 -1.07 11.16
C GLY A 11 -1.63 -1.97 11.95
N ALA A 12 -0.76 -2.75 11.28
CA ALA A 12 0.18 -3.67 11.91
C ALA A 12 1.54 -3.73 11.18
N LEU A 13 1.96 -2.63 10.54
CA LEU A 13 3.19 -2.61 9.73
C LEU A 13 4.44 -2.90 10.56
N ASP A 14 4.49 -2.40 11.80
CA ASP A 14 5.62 -2.62 12.69
C ASP A 14 5.73 -4.09 13.14
N ASP A 15 4.59 -4.71 13.47
CA ASP A 15 4.53 -6.12 13.83
C ASP A 15 4.93 -7.01 12.64
N LEU A 16 4.45 -6.69 11.43
CA LEU A 16 4.83 -7.40 10.22
C LEU A 16 6.33 -7.29 9.94
N ALA A 17 6.90 -6.08 10.05
CA ALA A 17 8.32 -5.86 9.84
C ALA A 17 9.17 -6.66 10.85
N LEU A 18 8.75 -6.71 12.12
CA LEU A 18 9.40 -7.51 13.15
C LEU A 18 9.37 -9.00 12.81
N LEU A 19 8.20 -9.54 12.45
CA LEU A 19 8.04 -10.95 12.12
C LEU A 19 8.85 -11.36 10.89
N LEU A 20 8.95 -10.49 9.88
CA LEU A 20 9.77 -10.74 8.69
C LEU A 20 11.27 -10.69 8.99
N ALA A 21 11.69 -9.82 9.91
CA ALA A 21 13.07 -9.80 10.39
C ALA A 21 13.42 -11.08 11.18
N GLU A 22 12.53 -11.51 12.08
CA GLU A 22 12.69 -12.75 12.87
C GLU A 22 12.68 -14.02 12.01
N TYR A 23 11.93 -14.03 10.92
CA TYR A 23 11.97 -15.11 9.92
C TYR A 23 13.37 -15.26 9.28
N GLY A 24 14.25 -14.27 9.43
CA GLY A 24 15.62 -14.29 8.91
C GLY A 24 15.77 -13.56 7.57
N GLY A 25 14.77 -12.77 7.17
CA GLY A 25 14.78 -12.08 5.88
C GLY A 25 14.75 -13.04 4.69
N GLY A 26 15.23 -12.59 3.53
CA GLY A 26 15.33 -13.41 2.31
C GLY A 26 14.01 -13.62 1.55
N VAL A 27 12.89 -13.10 2.07
CA VAL A 27 11.64 -13.04 1.31
C VAL A 27 11.73 -11.91 0.30
N ARG A 28 11.55 -12.23 -0.97
CA ARG A 28 11.38 -11.24 -2.04
C ARG A 28 9.90 -10.91 -2.16
N GLY A 29 9.56 -9.66 -2.38
CA GLY A 29 8.15 -9.29 -2.42
C GLY A 29 7.86 -7.81 -2.40
N VAL A 30 6.58 -7.51 -2.29
CA VAL A 30 6.04 -6.15 -2.22
C VAL A 30 5.13 -6.02 -1.02
N VAL A 31 5.26 -4.90 -0.29
CA VAL A 31 4.23 -4.47 0.66
C VAL A 31 3.18 -3.70 -0.13
N HIS A 32 2.09 -4.39 -0.46
CA HIS A 32 1.03 -3.89 -1.31
C HIS A 32 0.17 -2.85 -0.57
N SER A 33 -0.28 -1.84 -1.32
CA SER A 33 -1.15 -0.75 -0.89
C SER A 33 -0.65 -0.08 0.38
N PHE A 34 0.61 0.35 0.38
CA PHE A 34 1.28 0.91 1.55
C PHE A 34 0.68 2.26 1.97
N THR A 35 0.38 2.39 3.27
CA THR A 35 -0.17 3.60 3.89
C THR A 35 0.57 3.97 5.19
N GLY A 36 1.83 3.57 5.32
CA GLY A 36 2.65 3.83 6.51
C GLY A 36 3.51 5.09 6.39
N THR A 37 4.34 5.34 7.40
CA THR A 37 5.30 6.45 7.44
C THR A 37 6.61 6.10 6.70
N PRO A 38 7.48 7.08 6.40
CA PRO A 38 8.83 6.82 5.90
C PRO A 38 9.64 5.85 6.76
N GLU A 39 9.52 5.94 8.09
CA GLU A 39 10.23 5.05 9.03
C GLU A 39 9.74 3.61 8.91
N GLN A 40 8.43 3.41 8.73
CA GLN A 40 7.87 2.10 8.48
C GLN A 40 8.31 1.56 7.12
N ALA A 41 8.32 2.39 6.07
CA ALA A 41 8.81 1.99 4.75
C ALA A 41 10.28 1.56 4.80
N LYS A 42 11.12 2.28 5.56
CA LYS A 42 12.55 1.97 5.74
C LYS A 42 12.77 0.54 6.22
N LYS A 43 11.99 0.07 7.20
CA LYS A 43 12.10 -1.29 7.75
C LYS A 43 11.93 -2.35 6.66
N PHE A 44 10.96 -2.18 5.78
CA PHE A 44 10.73 -3.12 4.67
C PHE A 44 11.79 -3.02 3.58
N LEU A 45 12.31 -1.81 3.32
CA LEU A 45 13.42 -1.61 2.37
C LEU A 45 14.71 -2.28 2.86
N GLU A 46 15.02 -2.19 4.15
CA GLU A 46 16.16 -2.88 4.78
C GLU A 46 16.05 -4.40 4.68
N LEU A 47 14.83 -4.94 4.71
CA LEU A 47 14.53 -6.35 4.45
C LEU A 47 14.58 -6.74 2.96
N GLY A 48 14.82 -5.77 2.07
CA GLY A 48 14.95 -5.99 0.64
C GLY A 48 13.62 -6.04 -0.13
N LEU A 49 12.50 -5.67 0.50
CA LEU A 49 11.18 -5.62 -0.15
C LEU A 49 10.98 -4.34 -0.99
N CYS A 50 9.96 -4.35 -1.83
CA CYS A 50 9.46 -3.18 -2.56
C CYS A 50 8.19 -2.63 -1.91
N ILE A 51 7.83 -1.39 -2.23
CA ILE A 51 6.65 -0.70 -1.69
C ILE A 51 5.63 -0.43 -2.80
N GLY A 52 4.40 -0.89 -2.60
CA GLY A 52 3.28 -0.70 -3.52
C GLY A 52 2.53 0.59 -3.27
N PHE A 53 2.39 1.42 -4.30
CA PHE A 53 1.61 2.65 -4.28
C PHE A 53 0.48 2.61 -5.32
N ASN A 54 -0.69 3.11 -4.92
CA ASN A 54 -1.89 3.18 -5.75
C ASN A 54 -2.62 4.52 -5.57
N GLY A 55 -3.85 4.63 -6.05
CA GLY A 55 -4.61 5.89 -5.99
C GLY A 55 -4.98 6.39 -4.57
N ILE A 56 -4.67 5.64 -3.50
CA ILE A 56 -4.77 6.14 -2.12
C ILE A 56 -3.87 7.36 -1.87
N ILE A 57 -2.77 7.50 -2.62
CA ILE A 57 -1.86 8.65 -2.49
C ILE A 57 -2.54 9.99 -2.80
N PHE A 58 -3.66 9.99 -3.52
CA PHE A 58 -4.45 11.19 -3.81
C PHE A 58 -5.48 11.53 -2.73
N ARG A 59 -5.68 10.66 -1.73
CA ARG A 59 -6.68 10.81 -0.68
C ARG A 59 -6.03 11.46 0.54
N ARG A 60 -6.63 12.55 1.04
CA ARG A 60 -6.29 13.10 2.35
C ARG A 60 -7.19 12.46 3.40
N ASN A 61 -6.60 11.67 4.30
CA ASN A 61 -7.30 11.02 5.39
C ASN A 61 -6.56 11.33 6.70
N ALA A 62 -7.24 12.00 7.65
CA ALA A 62 -6.64 12.38 8.93
C ALA A 62 -6.22 11.18 9.80
N SER A 63 -6.75 9.98 9.52
CA SER A 63 -6.40 8.75 10.21
C SER A 63 -5.22 8.00 9.57
N LEU A 64 -4.62 8.54 8.50
CA LEU A 64 -3.45 7.96 7.84
C LEU A 64 -2.29 8.96 7.86
N PRO A 65 -1.04 8.48 7.88
CA PRO A 65 0.14 9.30 7.57
C PRO A 65 0.01 9.97 6.20
N ASP A 66 0.76 11.06 6.01
CA ASP A 66 0.82 11.73 4.71
C ASP A 66 1.51 10.82 3.68
N PRO A 67 0.80 10.38 2.62
CA PRO A 67 1.40 9.53 1.60
C PRO A 67 2.53 10.22 0.82
N GLU A 68 2.56 11.56 0.76
CA GLU A 68 3.57 12.31 0.02
C GLU A 68 4.97 12.12 0.62
N GLU A 69 5.07 11.99 1.95
CA GLU A 69 6.35 11.75 2.65
C GLU A 69 6.91 10.37 2.30
N ALA A 70 6.06 9.33 2.37
CA ALA A 70 6.47 7.96 2.03
C ALA A 70 6.88 7.83 0.56
N VAL A 71 6.10 8.42 -0.38
CA VAL A 71 6.40 8.39 -1.81
C VAL A 71 7.73 9.08 -2.13
N ARG A 72 8.05 10.19 -1.46
CA ARG A 72 9.34 10.89 -1.64
C ARG A 72 10.52 10.14 -1.04
N PHE A 73 10.29 9.41 0.05
CA PHE A 73 11.33 8.69 0.77
C PHE A 73 11.78 7.42 0.04
N VAL A 74 10.84 6.67 -0.54
CA VAL A 74 11.13 5.38 -1.17
C VAL A 74 11.94 5.57 -2.47
N PRO A 75 13.08 4.87 -2.64
CA PRO A 75 13.84 4.90 -3.89
C PRO A 75 13.00 4.45 -5.10
N LEU A 76 13.18 5.11 -6.25
CA LEU A 76 12.36 4.86 -7.44
C LEU A 76 12.45 3.41 -7.94
N ASP A 77 13.59 2.75 -7.78
CA ASP A 77 13.83 1.33 -8.13
C ASP A 77 13.16 0.34 -7.15
N ARG A 78 12.57 0.85 -6.06
CA ARG A 78 11.83 0.08 -5.05
C ARG A 78 10.33 0.37 -5.02
N ILE A 79 9.84 1.22 -5.93
CA ILE A 79 8.43 1.53 -6.08
C ILE A 79 7.77 0.54 -7.05
N VAL A 80 6.63 0.00 -6.65
CA VAL A 80 5.72 -0.73 -7.53
C VAL A 80 4.42 0.07 -7.65
N LEU A 81 3.98 0.31 -8.88
CA LEU A 81 2.70 0.95 -9.15
C LEU A 81 1.60 -0.10 -9.26
N GLU A 82 0.46 0.17 -8.64
CA GLU A 82 -0.72 -0.68 -8.73
C GLU A 82 -2.00 0.15 -8.71
N THR A 83 -3.12 -0.44 -9.12
CA THR A 83 -4.42 0.26 -9.14
C THR A 83 -5.27 -0.08 -7.92
N ASP A 84 -5.10 -1.29 -7.39
CA ASP A 84 -6.01 -1.91 -6.41
C ASP A 84 -7.48 -1.91 -6.87
N SER A 85 -7.70 -2.04 -8.19
CA SER A 85 -9.03 -2.11 -8.79
C SER A 85 -9.87 -3.24 -8.15
N PRO A 86 -11.16 -3.02 -7.86
CA PRO A 86 -12.01 -1.89 -8.28
C PRO A 86 -11.97 -0.66 -7.36
N TYR A 87 -11.05 -0.61 -6.41
CA TYR A 87 -10.98 0.42 -5.38
C TYR A 87 -10.04 1.57 -5.75
N LEU A 88 -9.97 2.57 -4.87
CA LEU A 88 -8.92 3.61 -4.84
C LEU A 88 -8.73 4.37 -6.15
N ILE A 89 -9.82 4.57 -6.91
CA ILE A 89 -9.80 5.32 -8.17
C ILE A 89 -9.22 6.73 -7.94
N PRO A 90 -8.16 7.11 -8.70
CA PRO A 90 -7.61 8.46 -8.67
C PRO A 90 -8.68 9.50 -9.01
N PRO A 91 -8.74 10.65 -8.30
CA PRO A 91 -9.76 11.66 -8.52
C PRO A 91 -9.76 12.25 -9.94
N GLN A 92 -8.64 12.19 -10.67
CA GLN A 92 -8.56 12.64 -12.06
C GLN A 92 -9.17 11.63 -13.05
N ALA A 93 -9.27 10.35 -12.66
CA ALA A 93 -9.76 9.28 -13.53
C ALA A 93 -11.30 9.20 -13.60
N VAL A 94 -12.02 9.77 -12.62
CA VAL A 94 -13.50 9.73 -12.57
C VAL A 94 -14.18 10.71 -13.54
N ALA A 95 -13.44 11.57 -14.24
CA ALA A 95 -14.02 12.60 -15.09
C ALA A 95 -14.33 12.17 -16.54
N SER A 96 -13.82 11.05 -17.06
CA SER A 96 -13.85 10.81 -18.51
C SER A 96 -14.47 9.51 -19.05
N SER A 97 -14.66 8.41 -18.31
CA SER A 97 -15.20 7.18 -18.97
C SER A 97 -15.80 6.05 -18.12
N LEU A 98 -15.89 6.15 -16.79
CA LEU A 98 -16.43 5.04 -16.00
C LEU A 98 -17.59 5.54 -15.15
N LYS A 99 -18.82 5.23 -15.57
CA LYS A 99 -19.96 5.21 -14.63
C LYS A 99 -19.63 4.13 -13.60
N PRO A 100 -19.40 4.46 -12.31
CA PRO A 100 -19.13 3.45 -11.32
C PRO A 100 -20.41 2.61 -11.19
N THR A 101 -20.38 1.34 -11.61
CA THR A 101 -21.33 0.36 -11.07
C THR A 101 -20.88 0.07 -9.64
N LEU A 102 -21.10 1.04 -8.75
CA LEU A 102 -20.94 0.83 -7.32
C LEU A 102 -21.85 -0.33 -6.94
N PRO A 103 -21.36 -1.40 -6.28
CA PRO A 103 -22.26 -2.31 -5.61
C PRO A 103 -23.03 -1.50 -4.58
N THR A 104 -24.36 -1.48 -4.70
CA THR A 104 -25.24 -0.80 -3.75
C THR A 104 -24.93 -1.32 -2.36
N SER A 105 -24.31 -0.50 -1.51
CA SER A 105 -24.15 -0.83 -0.11
C SER A 105 -25.55 -0.93 0.50
N SER A 106 -25.97 -2.14 0.89
CA SER A 106 -27.09 -2.30 1.80
C SER A 106 -26.82 -1.46 3.07
N PRO A 107 -27.81 -0.75 3.63
CA PRO A 107 -27.60 0.00 4.85
C PRO A 107 -27.19 -0.98 5.95
N ARG A 108 -26.02 -0.75 6.56
CA ARG A 108 -25.69 -1.36 7.85
C ARG A 108 -26.77 -0.89 8.83
N LYS A 109 -27.60 -1.83 9.28
CA LYS A 109 -28.56 -1.64 10.37
C LYS A 109 -27.80 -1.29 11.67
N PRO A 110 -28.44 -0.53 12.58
CA PRO A 110 -27.79 0.14 13.70
C PRO A 110 -27.10 -0.81 14.67
#